data_AF-A0A1Y6B5F2-F1
#
_entry.id   AF-A0A1Y6B5F2-F1
#
_cell.length_a   1.000
_cell.length_b   1.000
_cell.length_c   1.000
_cell.angle_alpha   90.00
_cell.angle_beta   90.00
_cell.angle_gamma   90.00
#
_symmetry.space_group_name_H-M   'P 1'
#
loop_
_entity.id
_entity.type
_entity.pdbx_description
1 polymer ?
#
loop_
_entity_poly.entity_id
_entity_poly.type
_entity_poly.pdbx_seq_one_letter_code
_entity_poly.pdbx_strand_id
1 'polypeptide(L)'
;MNQTNDRKKQKRLYLVNRDFQMRYAGAAVVVGLLSTALTTTLILFPLYQFEILRIPRFLPLPVMVIMGMAAVINVALVGLLAIFITHKIAGPMYSLVRHFRSVEEGGVWTGNMRLRDGDDLRYVVRNFNGMMDAITSRLHADLAVLDEISQDIQGNELNAEEKLEKTLQAVNDLGSDIRSRLPKGDANPIAS
;
A
#
# COMPACT_ATOMS: atom_id res chain seq x y z
N MET A 1 -37.95 -1.30 -24.62
CA MET A 1 -37.28 0.02 -24.69
C MET A 1 -37.45 0.71 -23.33
N ASN A 2 -36.49 0.51 -22.42
CA ASN A 2 -36.17 1.38 -21.26
C ASN A 2 -35.30 0.59 -20.28
N GLN A 3 -33.98 0.75 -20.39
CA GLN A 3 -33.08 0.51 -19.27
C GLN A 3 -32.80 1.88 -18.64
N THR A 4 -33.40 2.11 -17.48
CA THR A 4 -33.10 3.25 -16.63
C THR A 4 -31.65 3.15 -16.17
N ASN A 5 -30.89 4.16 -16.58
CA ASN A 5 -29.46 4.29 -16.47
C ASN A 5 -29.07 4.56 -15.01
N ASP A 6 -28.91 3.50 -14.23
CA ASP A 6 -28.44 3.58 -12.83
C ASP A 6 -26.92 3.82 -12.81
N ARG A 7 -26.50 5.00 -13.29
CA ARG A 7 -25.14 5.50 -13.07
C ARG A 7 -25.02 5.89 -11.60
N LYS A 8 -24.77 4.88 -10.75
CA LYS A 8 -24.25 5.08 -9.39
C LYS A 8 -23.03 5.99 -9.51
N LYS A 9 -23.21 7.26 -9.11
CA LYS A 9 -22.13 8.23 -8.90
C LYS A 9 -21.09 7.58 -7.98
N GLN A 10 -20.00 7.07 -8.56
CA GLN A 10 -18.79 6.73 -7.83
C GLN A 10 -18.28 8.03 -7.22
N LYS A 11 -18.63 8.27 -5.95
CA LYS A 11 -18.10 9.37 -5.16
C LYS A 11 -16.59 9.16 -5.09
N ARG A 12 -15.84 9.90 -5.90
CA ARG A 12 -14.39 10.02 -5.78
C ARG A 12 -14.12 10.74 -4.47
N LEU A 13 -14.04 9.98 -3.38
CA LEU A 13 -13.67 10.49 -2.07
C LEU A 13 -12.17 10.84 -2.15
N TYR A 14 -11.87 12.07 -2.55
CA TYR A 14 -10.51 12.61 -2.68
C TYR A 14 -9.86 12.93 -1.32
N LEU A 15 -10.40 12.37 -0.23
CA LEU A 15 -9.92 12.52 1.14
C LEU A 15 -9.64 11.15 1.71
N VAL A 16 -8.46 10.66 1.36
CA VAL A 16 -8.05 9.26 1.51
C VAL A 16 -7.76 8.85 2.95
N ASN A 17 -7.27 9.73 3.82
CA ASN A 17 -7.23 9.49 5.28
C ASN A 17 -6.69 10.74 5.99
N ARG A 18 -7.58 11.66 6.40
CA ARG A 18 -7.16 12.80 7.24
C ARG A 18 -6.55 12.31 8.55
N ASP A 19 -7.04 11.20 9.07
CA ASP A 19 -6.60 10.65 10.35
C ASP A 19 -5.15 10.19 10.31
N PHE A 20 -4.71 9.58 9.20
CA PHE A 20 -3.31 9.21 9.00
C PHE A 20 -2.43 10.46 8.91
N GLN A 21 -2.80 11.44 8.08
CA GLN A 21 -2.03 12.68 7.91
C GLN A 21 -1.88 13.47 9.22
N MET A 22 -2.97 13.62 9.98
CA MET A 22 -2.95 14.38 11.23
C MET A 22 -2.13 13.68 12.32
N ARG A 23 -2.21 12.34 12.42
CA ARG A 23 -1.42 11.58 13.40
C ARG A 23 0.08 11.72 13.15
N TYR A 24 0.52 11.57 11.90
CA TYR A 24 1.95 11.65 11.56
C TYR A 24 2.46 13.09 11.53
N ALA A 25 1.67 14.05 11.04
CA ALA A 25 2.04 15.47 11.12
C ALA A 25 2.14 15.95 12.57
N GLY A 26 1.20 15.56 13.42
CA GLY A 26 1.25 15.87 14.86
C GLY A 26 2.49 15.27 15.52
N ALA A 27 2.79 13.99 15.27
CA ALA A 27 3.99 13.35 15.78
C ALA A 27 5.28 14.04 15.30
N ALA A 28 5.36 14.41 14.02
CA ALA A 28 6.52 15.12 13.47
C ALA A 28 6.72 16.49 14.13
N VAL A 29 5.64 17.26 14.35
CA VAL A 29 5.69 18.54 15.04
C VAL A 29 6.17 18.38 16.49
N VAL A 30 5.66 17.38 17.23
CA VAL A 30 6.11 17.10 18.60
C VAL A 30 7.61 16.79 18.64
N VAL A 31 8.08 15.93 17.74
CA VAL A 31 9.51 15.60 17.63
C VAL A 31 10.34 16.85 17.25
N GLY A 32 9.85 17.67 16.32
CA GLY A 32 10.50 18.93 15.93
C GLY A 32 10.61 19.93 17.08
N LEU A 33 9.56 20.07 17.89
CA LEU A 33 9.57 20.92 19.09
C LEU A 33 10.53 20.39 20.16
N LEU A 34 10.52 19.09 20.42
CA LEU A 34 11.46 18.46 21.37
C LEU A 34 12.92 18.63 20.91
N SER A 35 13.20 18.44 19.62
CA SER A 35 14.51 18.65 19.03
C SER A 35 14.96 20.12 19.13
N THR A 36 14.05 21.06 18.89
CA THR A 36 14.32 22.50 19.02
C THR A 36 14.60 22.88 20.47
N ALA A 37 13.81 22.37 21.42
CA ALA A 37 14.01 22.61 22.85
C ALA A 37 15.35 22.01 23.33
N LEU A 38 15.68 20.79 22.91
CA LEU A 38 16.95 20.13 23.23
C LEU A 38 18.13 20.94 22.68
N THR A 39 18.08 21.31 21.39
CA THR A 39 19.14 22.09 20.74
C THR A 39 19.33 23.45 21.41
N THR A 40 18.22 24.14 21.70
CA THR A 40 18.23 25.43 22.41
C THR A 40 18.87 25.29 23.79
N THR A 41 18.50 24.24 24.53
CA THR A 41 19.07 23.95 25.87
C THR A 41 20.56 23.66 25.77
N LEU A 42 21.00 22.83 24.82
CA LEU A 42 22.40 22.48 24.62
C LEU A 42 23.27 23.69 24.23
N ILE A 43 22.71 24.66 23.52
CA ILE A 43 23.41 25.89 23.15
C ILE A 43 23.42 26.88 24.32
N LEU A 44 22.28 27.13 24.98
CA LEU A 44 22.16 28.15 26.02
C LEU A 44 22.85 27.76 27.33
N PHE A 45 22.85 26.47 27.69
CA PHE A 45 23.46 25.98 28.93
C PHE A 45 24.95 26.34 29.08
N PRO A 46 25.84 26.01 28.13
CA PRO A 46 27.26 26.39 28.23
C PRO A 46 27.46 27.90 28.13
N LEU A 47 26.68 28.60 27.30
CA LEU A 47 26.77 30.07 27.20
C LEU A 47 26.48 30.77 28.53
N TYR A 48 25.53 30.22 29.30
CA TYR A 48 25.24 30.68 30.66
C TYR A 48 26.35 30.28 31.66
N GLN A 49 26.75 29.00 31.66
CA GLN A 49 27.73 28.46 32.63
C GLN A 49 29.12 29.11 32.52
N PHE A 50 29.57 29.38 31.30
CA PHE A 50 30.89 29.96 31.05
C PHE A 50 30.87 31.49 30.92
N GLU A 51 29.71 32.13 31.16
CA GLU A 51 29.50 33.57 31.01
C GLU A 51 30.01 34.16 29.66
N ILE A 52 30.04 33.32 28.60
CA ILE A 52 30.59 33.68 27.29
C ILE A 52 29.79 34.84 26.67
N LEU A 53 28.47 34.83 26.87
CA LEU A 53 27.62 35.99 26.67
C LEU A 53 27.27 36.57 28.04
N ARG A 54 27.40 37.90 28.21
CA ARG A 54 26.76 38.63 29.32
C ARG A 54 25.24 38.68 29.10
N ILE A 55 24.59 37.54 29.26
CA ILE A 55 23.13 37.45 29.15
C ILE A 55 22.54 37.96 30.47
N PRO A 56 21.63 38.95 30.46
CA PRO A 56 20.92 39.34 31.66
C PRO A 56 20.16 38.14 32.27
N ARG A 57 19.95 38.14 33.59
CA ARG A 57 19.19 37.08 34.31
C ARG A 57 17.82 36.78 33.69
N PHE A 58 17.24 37.74 32.98
CA PHE A 58 16.00 37.59 32.22
C PHE A 58 16.27 37.72 30.73
N LEU A 59 15.67 36.85 29.91
CA LEU A 59 15.74 36.98 28.45
C LEU A 59 15.11 38.32 28.03
N PRO A 60 15.83 39.16 27.26
CA PRO A 60 15.27 40.41 26.79
C PRO A 60 14.12 40.13 25.80
N LEU A 61 13.08 40.97 25.83
CA LEU A 61 11.88 40.84 25.00
C LEU A 61 12.16 40.54 23.51
N PRO A 62 13.12 41.22 22.84
CA PRO A 62 13.45 40.92 21.44
C PRO A 62 13.89 39.48 21.21
N VAL A 63 14.65 38.89 22.15
CA VAL A 63 15.11 37.49 22.04
C VAL A 63 13.93 36.53 22.20
N MET A 64 13.02 36.78 23.16
CA MET A 64 11.80 35.97 23.31
C MET A 64 10.91 36.03 22.07
N VAL A 65 10.78 37.21 21.45
CA VAL A 65 10.02 37.38 20.21
C VAL A 65 10.66 36.59 19.06
N ILE A 66 11.99 36.68 18.89
CA ILE A 66 12.71 35.92 17.86
C ILE A 66 12.56 34.41 18.09
N MET A 67 12.70 33.93 19.32
CA MET A 67 12.52 32.50 19.65
C MET A 67 11.08 32.04 19.40
N GLY A 68 10.09 32.86 19.75
CA GLY A 68 8.68 32.58 19.47
C GLY A 68 8.38 32.51 17.97
N MET A 69 8.89 33.46 17.18
CA MET A 69 8.76 33.42 15.72
C MET A 69 9.46 32.19 15.13
N ALA A 70 10.66 31.86 15.60
CA ALA A 70 11.39 30.67 15.16
C ALA A 70 10.62 29.38 15.46
N ALA A 71 9.98 29.28 16.64
CA ALA A 71 9.16 28.13 16.99
C ALA A 71 7.92 28.00 16.10
N VAL A 72 7.22 29.10 15.81
CA VAL A 72 6.06 29.10 14.91
C VAL A 72 6.47 28.68 13.50
N ILE A 73 7.57 29.22 12.98
CA ILE A 73 8.11 28.86 11.66
C ILE A 73 8.51 27.38 11.64
N ASN A 74 9.13 26.88 12.70
CA ASN A 74 9.51 25.47 12.82
C ASN A 74 8.28 24.55 12.74
N VAL A 75 7.24 24.84 13.53
CA VAL A 75 5.99 24.08 13.51
C VAL A 75 5.36 24.08 12.11
N ALA A 76 5.30 25.25 11.47
CA ALA A 76 4.76 25.38 10.12
C ALA A 76 5.57 24.56 9.11
N LEU A 77 6.91 24.68 9.12
CA LEU A 77 7.79 23.99 8.18
C LEU A 77 7.71 22.47 8.35
N VAL A 78 7.84 21.98 9.59
CA VAL A 78 7.79 20.55 9.91
C VAL A 78 6.41 19.97 9.60
N GLY A 79 5.34 20.67 9.99
CA GLY A 79 3.97 20.25 9.72
C GLY A 79 3.67 20.15 8.22
N LEU A 80 4.04 21.18 7.44
CA LEU A 80 3.86 21.18 5.98
C LEU A 80 4.67 20.07 5.31
N LEU A 81 5.93 19.86 5.73
CA LEU A 81 6.77 18.80 5.20
C LEU A 81 6.18 17.42 5.52
N ALA A 82 5.71 17.21 6.74
CA ALA A 82 5.09 15.95 7.15
C ALA A 82 3.81 15.66 6.35
N ILE A 83 2.96 16.66 6.13
CA ILE A 83 1.77 16.53 5.27
C ILE A 83 2.17 16.18 3.84
N PHE A 84 3.17 16.86 3.29
CA PHE A 84 3.64 16.63 1.93
C PHE A 84 4.14 15.19 1.72
N ILE A 85 4.99 14.70 2.62
CA ILE A 85 5.47 13.31 2.60
C ILE A 85 4.29 12.34 2.74
N THR A 86 3.41 12.60 3.70
CA THR A 86 2.28 11.69 3.95
C THR A 86 1.32 11.62 2.76
N HIS A 87 1.15 12.72 2.02
CA HIS A 87 0.31 12.74 0.83
C HIS A 87 0.85 11.82 -0.28
N LYS A 88 2.18 11.77 -0.47
CA LYS A 88 2.84 10.89 -1.45
C LYS A 88 2.70 9.40 -1.15
N ILE A 89 2.44 9.03 0.11
CA ILE A 89 2.27 7.64 0.53
C ILE A 89 0.77 7.28 0.57
N ALA A 90 -0.06 8.12 1.17
CA ALA A 90 -1.46 7.82 1.43
C ALA A 90 -2.26 7.58 0.14
N GLY A 91 -2.04 8.39 -0.91
CA GLY A 91 -2.74 8.25 -2.18
C GLY A 91 -2.49 6.88 -2.85
N PRO A 92 -1.23 6.51 -3.10
CA PRO A 92 -0.87 5.20 -3.63
C PRO A 92 -1.34 4.02 -2.76
N MET A 93 -1.25 4.12 -1.42
CA MET A 93 -1.76 3.08 -0.51
C MET A 93 -3.24 2.81 -0.71
N TYR A 94 -4.05 3.85 -0.86
CA TYR A 94 -5.48 3.68 -1.06
C TYR A 94 -5.80 3.01 -2.39
N SER A 95 -5.07 3.40 -3.45
CA SER A 95 -5.17 2.71 -4.74
C SER A 95 -4.83 1.23 -4.60
N LEU A 96 -3.77 0.89 -3.85
CA LEU A 96 -3.35 -0.49 -3.64
C LEU A 96 -4.41 -1.30 -2.88
N VAL A 97 -4.96 -0.76 -1.80
CA VAL A 97 -6.06 -1.39 -1.03
C VAL A 97 -7.28 -1.65 -1.91
N ARG A 98 -7.61 -0.73 -2.82
CA ARG A 98 -8.71 -0.93 -3.76
C ARG A 98 -8.44 -2.09 -4.73
N HIS A 99 -7.20 -2.27 -5.19
CA HIS A 99 -6.85 -3.41 -6.03
C HIS A 99 -6.92 -4.71 -5.25
N PHE A 100 -6.46 -4.75 -4.00
CA PHE A 100 -6.63 -5.92 -3.14
C PHE A 100 -8.10 -6.33 -3.00
N ARG A 101 -9.00 -5.38 -2.70
CA ARG A 101 -10.44 -5.66 -2.62
C ARG A 101 -11.02 -6.14 -3.94
N SER A 102 -10.59 -5.57 -5.05
CA SER A 102 -11.02 -6.03 -6.37
C SER A 102 -10.63 -7.48 -6.64
N VAL A 103 -9.48 -7.94 -6.13
CA VAL A 103 -9.05 -9.34 -6.25
C VAL A 103 -9.84 -10.23 -5.29
N GLU A 104 -10.09 -9.78 -4.06
CA GLU A 104 -10.88 -10.47 -3.03
C GLU A 104 -12.34 -10.70 -3.48
N GLU A 105 -12.96 -9.71 -4.12
CA GLU A 105 -14.33 -9.77 -4.63
C GLU A 105 -14.47 -10.63 -5.91
N GLY A 106 -13.40 -11.30 -6.37
CA GLY A 106 -13.40 -12.11 -7.59
C GLY A 106 -13.37 -11.28 -8.88
N GLY A 107 -12.94 -10.01 -8.80
CA GLY A 107 -12.73 -9.15 -9.95
C GLY A 107 -11.50 -9.55 -10.77
N VAL A 108 -11.20 -8.76 -11.81
CA VAL A 108 -10.16 -9.12 -12.79
C VAL A 108 -8.75 -9.11 -12.15
N TRP A 109 -8.04 -10.22 -12.28
CA TRP A 109 -6.66 -10.38 -11.83
C TRP A 109 -5.68 -9.74 -12.83
N THR A 110 -5.46 -8.43 -12.71
CA THR A 110 -4.53 -7.70 -13.60
C THR A 110 -3.33 -7.13 -12.83
N GLY A 111 -2.12 -7.35 -13.35
CA GLY A 111 -0.87 -6.72 -12.89
C GLY A 111 -0.62 -5.33 -13.49
N ASN A 112 -1.67 -4.58 -13.83
CA ASN A 112 -1.54 -3.30 -14.54
C ASN A 112 -1.62 -2.07 -13.63
N MET A 113 -1.40 -2.24 -12.32
CA MET A 113 -1.44 -1.10 -11.40
C MET A 113 -0.25 -0.18 -11.67
N ARG A 114 -0.52 1.11 -11.90
CA ARG A 114 0.51 2.14 -12.13
C ARG A 114 0.36 3.27 -11.11
N LEU A 115 1.49 3.73 -10.58
CA LEU A 115 1.57 4.93 -9.75
C LEU A 115 2.09 6.12 -10.54
N ARG A 116 1.80 7.32 -10.05
CA ARG A 116 2.29 8.56 -10.67
C ARG A 116 3.80 8.69 -10.45
N ASP A 117 4.45 9.44 -11.33
CA ASP A 117 5.82 9.83 -11.12
C ASP A 117 6.00 10.66 -9.83
N GLY A 118 6.88 10.19 -8.94
CA GLY A 118 7.21 10.83 -7.67
C GLY A 118 6.51 10.25 -6.43
N ASP A 119 5.72 9.19 -6.59
CA ASP A 119 5.12 8.44 -5.48
C ASP A 119 6.13 7.42 -4.90
N ASP A 120 6.13 7.24 -3.58
CA ASP A 120 7.15 6.46 -2.86
C ASP A 120 6.90 4.93 -2.91
N LEU A 121 5.69 4.50 -3.28
CA LEU A 121 5.26 3.10 -3.21
C LEU A 121 5.44 2.29 -4.49
N ARG A 122 6.25 2.78 -5.44
CA ARG A 122 6.50 2.09 -6.72
C ARG A 122 7.06 0.69 -6.55
N TYR A 123 7.94 0.48 -5.57
CA TYR A 123 8.50 -0.84 -5.30
C TYR A 123 7.42 -1.83 -4.86
N VAL A 124 6.50 -1.40 -3.99
CA VAL A 124 5.39 -2.24 -3.53
C VAL A 124 4.46 -2.58 -4.70
N VAL A 125 4.09 -1.58 -5.51
CA VAL A 125 3.23 -1.80 -6.68
C VAL A 125 3.88 -2.70 -7.73
N ARG A 126 5.20 -2.59 -7.94
CA ARG A 126 5.93 -3.48 -8.86
C ARG A 126 5.85 -4.94 -8.40
N ASN A 127 6.06 -5.20 -7.11
CA ASN A 127 5.97 -6.54 -6.55
C ASN A 127 4.54 -7.08 -6.58
N PHE A 128 3.55 -6.22 -6.28
CA PHE A 128 2.14 -6.56 -6.42
C PHE A 128 1.80 -6.97 -7.86
N ASN A 129 2.22 -6.19 -8.86
CA ASN A 129 2.00 -6.53 -10.26
C ASN A 129 2.67 -7.86 -10.62
N GLY A 130 3.93 -8.08 -10.24
CA GLY A 130 4.62 -9.34 -10.49
C GLY A 130 3.93 -10.55 -9.84
N MET A 131 3.37 -10.38 -8.65
CA MET A 131 2.54 -11.41 -8.00
C MET A 131 1.28 -11.70 -8.82
N MET A 132 0.54 -10.65 -9.23
CA MET A 132 -0.67 -10.83 -10.05
C MET A 132 -0.36 -11.47 -11.41
N ASP A 133 0.73 -11.06 -12.07
CA ASP A 133 1.16 -11.63 -13.34
C ASP A 133 1.52 -13.11 -13.20
N ALA A 134 2.19 -13.50 -12.10
CA ALA A 134 2.50 -14.89 -11.83
C ALA A 134 1.24 -15.73 -11.59
N ILE A 135 0.24 -15.20 -10.86
CA ILE A 135 -1.05 -15.87 -10.65
C ILE A 135 -1.78 -16.04 -11.98
N THR A 136 -1.91 -14.96 -12.75
CA THR A 136 -2.63 -14.97 -14.03
C THR A 136 -1.96 -15.87 -15.07
N SER A 137 -0.62 -15.87 -15.14
CA SER A 137 0.11 -16.76 -16.05
C SER A 137 -0.10 -18.24 -15.71
N ARG A 138 -0.16 -18.58 -14.42
CA ARG A 138 -0.47 -19.95 -13.98
C ARG A 138 -1.90 -20.34 -14.29
N LEU A 139 -2.86 -19.45 -14.05
CA LEU A 139 -4.26 -19.70 -14.39
C LEU A 139 -4.44 -19.96 -15.89
N HIS A 140 -3.73 -19.20 -16.74
CA HIS A 140 -3.74 -19.44 -18.19
C HIS A 140 -3.14 -20.81 -18.56
N ALA A 141 -2.08 -21.25 -17.90
CA ALA A 141 -1.51 -22.58 -18.13
C ALA A 141 -2.48 -23.69 -17.69
N ASP A 142 -3.11 -23.54 -16.52
CA ASP A 142 -4.10 -24.50 -16.02
C ASP A 142 -5.34 -24.56 -16.96
N LEU A 143 -5.81 -23.40 -17.47
CA LEU A 143 -6.90 -23.34 -18.46
C LEU A 143 -6.52 -23.97 -19.80
N ALA A 144 -5.28 -23.81 -20.27
CA ALA A 144 -4.84 -24.42 -21.53
C ALA A 144 -4.90 -25.95 -21.48
N VAL A 145 -4.54 -26.55 -20.34
CA VAL A 145 -4.67 -28.00 -20.12
C VAL A 145 -6.14 -28.42 -20.12
N LEU A 146 -7.03 -27.63 -19.51
CA LEU A 146 -8.47 -27.91 -19.53
C LEU A 146 -9.07 -27.80 -20.93
N ASP A 147 -8.63 -26.84 -21.73
CA ASP A 147 -9.06 -26.69 -23.13
C ASP A 147 -8.59 -27.88 -23.98
N GLU A 148 -7.36 -28.36 -23.79
CA GLU A 148 -6.82 -29.57 -24.45
C GLU A 148 -7.67 -30.81 -24.08
N ILE A 149 -7.94 -31.01 -22.79
CA ILE A 149 -8.82 -32.09 -22.31
C ILE A 149 -10.23 -31.98 -22.91
N SER A 150 -10.80 -30.78 -22.99
CA SER A 150 -12.14 -30.58 -23.55
C SER A 150 -12.21 -30.93 -25.03
N GLN A 151 -11.18 -30.55 -25.81
CA GLN A 151 -11.07 -30.90 -27.22
C GLN A 151 -10.92 -32.41 -27.41
N ASP A 152 -10.14 -33.05 -26.53
CA ASP A 152 -9.90 -34.49 -26.60
C ASP A 152 -11.17 -35.32 -26.40
N ILE A 153 -12.06 -34.88 -25.49
CA ILE A 153 -13.35 -35.51 -25.20
C ILE A 153 -14.36 -35.31 -26.34
N GLN A 154 -14.33 -34.17 -27.04
CA GLN A 154 -15.28 -33.87 -28.13
C GLN A 154 -14.91 -34.56 -29.45
N GLY A 155 -13.64 -34.97 -29.63
CA GLY A 155 -13.17 -35.68 -30.81
C GLY A 155 -13.71 -37.11 -30.88
N ASN A 156 -14.54 -37.40 -31.90
CA ASN A 156 -15.12 -38.72 -32.14
C ASN A 156 -14.14 -39.62 -32.90
N GLU A 157 -13.27 -40.36 -32.19
CA GLU A 157 -12.26 -41.24 -32.81
C GLU A 157 -12.20 -42.67 -32.22
N LEU A 158 -11.72 -43.59 -33.06
CA LEU A 158 -11.73 -45.06 -32.93
C LEU A 158 -10.89 -45.64 -31.77
N ASN A 159 -10.22 -44.80 -30.96
CA ASN A 159 -9.35 -45.19 -29.84
C ASN A 159 -9.84 -44.59 -28.50
N ALA A 160 -11.14 -44.70 -28.22
CA ALA A 160 -11.78 -44.05 -27.08
C ALA A 160 -11.19 -44.47 -25.70
N GLU A 161 -10.79 -45.73 -25.52
CA GLU A 161 -10.20 -46.19 -24.24
C GLU A 161 -8.82 -45.59 -23.97
N GLU A 162 -7.90 -45.62 -24.95
CA GLU A 162 -6.56 -45.05 -24.79
C GLU A 162 -6.61 -43.53 -24.53
N LYS A 163 -7.54 -42.84 -25.23
CA LYS A 163 -7.73 -41.39 -25.06
C LYS A 163 -8.36 -41.05 -23.71
N LEU A 164 -9.30 -41.87 -23.23
CA LEU A 164 -9.90 -41.74 -21.91
C LEU A 164 -8.85 -41.90 -20.80
N GLU A 165 -7.96 -42.89 -20.92
CA GLU A 165 -6.88 -43.10 -19.95
C GLU A 165 -5.93 -41.90 -19.90
N LYS A 166 -5.49 -41.39 -21.06
CA LYS A 166 -4.67 -40.16 -21.14
C LYS A 166 -5.36 -38.94 -20.55
N THR A 167 -6.64 -38.77 -20.84
CA THR A 167 -7.44 -37.65 -20.32
C THR A 167 -7.58 -37.72 -18.79
N LEU A 168 -7.86 -38.90 -18.25
CA LEU A 168 -7.94 -39.12 -16.80
C LEU A 168 -6.60 -38.87 -16.11
N GLN A 169 -5.49 -39.27 -16.74
CA GLN A 169 -4.16 -38.97 -16.24
C GLN A 169 -3.90 -37.45 -16.21
N ALA A 170 -4.18 -36.73 -17.30
CA ALA A 170 -4.00 -35.29 -17.37
C ALA A 170 -4.84 -34.52 -16.31
N VAL A 171 -6.09 -34.94 -16.08
CA VAL A 171 -6.94 -34.38 -15.01
C VAL A 171 -6.36 -34.64 -13.63
N ASN A 172 -5.88 -35.86 -13.36
CA ASN A 172 -5.26 -36.21 -12.08
C ASN A 172 -3.98 -35.42 -11.84
N ASP A 173 -3.14 -35.27 -12.86
CA ASP A 173 -1.88 -34.52 -12.78
C ASP A 173 -2.16 -33.04 -12.50
N LEU A 174 -3.07 -32.42 -13.25
CA LEU A 174 -3.50 -31.03 -13.01
C LEU A 174 -4.11 -30.85 -11.60
N GLY A 175 -4.95 -31.79 -11.17
CA GLY A 175 -5.56 -31.78 -9.84
C GLY A 175 -4.52 -31.93 -8.72
N SER A 176 -3.49 -32.76 -8.93
CA SER A 176 -2.39 -32.96 -7.99
C SER A 176 -1.52 -31.70 -7.87
N ASP A 177 -1.23 -31.05 -9.00
CA ASP A 177 -0.46 -29.82 -9.06
C ASP A 177 -1.20 -28.67 -8.37
N ILE A 178 -2.49 -28.46 -8.69
CA ILE A 178 -3.34 -27.47 -8.00
C ILE A 178 -3.38 -27.74 -6.49
N ARG A 179 -3.55 -29.00 -6.08
CA ARG A 179 -3.60 -29.37 -4.65
C ARG A 179 -2.26 -29.12 -3.96
N SER A 180 -1.14 -29.31 -4.64
CA SER A 180 0.20 -29.03 -4.10
C SER A 180 0.42 -27.53 -3.82
N ARG A 181 -0.27 -26.66 -4.57
CA ARG A 181 -0.20 -25.20 -4.45
C ARG A 181 -1.10 -24.65 -3.35
N LEU A 182 -2.13 -25.39 -2.96
CA LEU A 182 -3.01 -24.99 -1.86
C LEU A 182 -2.32 -25.20 -0.50
N PRO A 183 -2.58 -24.32 0.48
CA PRO A 183 -2.12 -24.57 1.85
C PRO A 183 -2.64 -25.93 2.30
N LYS A 184 -1.75 -26.78 2.84
CA LYS A 184 -2.16 -28.02 3.52
C LYS A 184 -3.04 -27.57 4.68
N GLY A 185 -4.31 -27.93 4.63
CA GLY A 185 -5.34 -27.32 5.48
C GLY A 185 -5.03 -27.45 6.97
N ASP A 186 -4.63 -26.34 7.57
CA ASP A 186 -4.92 -26.05 8.97
C ASP A 186 -6.17 -25.17 8.96
N ALA A 187 -7.31 -25.78 9.27
CA ALA A 187 -8.50 -25.05 9.60
C ALA A 187 -8.24 -24.17 10.81
N ASN A 188 -8.17 -22.86 10.61
CA ASN A 188 -8.53 -21.92 11.66
C ASN A 188 -9.61 -20.98 11.12
N PRO A 189 -10.90 -21.22 11.43
CA PRO A 189 -11.91 -20.22 11.16
C PRO A 189 -11.58 -19.05 12.06
N ILE A 190 -11.47 -17.85 11.47
CA ILE A 190 -11.21 -16.61 12.20
C ILE A 190 -12.32 -16.45 13.25
N ALA A 191 -12.03 -16.88 14.47
CA ALA A 191 -12.73 -16.52 15.68
C ALA A 191 -12.07 -15.25 16.19
N SER A 192 -12.75 -14.12 16.01
CA SER A 192 -12.83 -12.89 16.83
C SER A 192 -13.07 -11.67 15.97
#